data_AF-A0A0B3AIY0-F1
#
_entry.id   AF-A0A0B3AIY0-F1
#
_cell.length_a   1.000
_cell.length_b   1.000
_cell.length_c   1.000
_cell.angle_alpha   90.00
_cell.angle_beta   90.00
_cell.angle_gamma   90.00
#
_symmetry.space_group_name_H-M   'P 1'
#
loop_
_entity.id
_entity.type
_entity.pdbx_description
1 polymer ?
#
loop_
_entity_poly.entity_id
_entity_poly.type
_entity_poly.pdbx_seq_one_letter_code
_entity_poly.pdbx_strand_id
1 'polypeptide(L)'
;MYYVDRVQAQGAKQRKIPVPKKFWRDFSLDCFVKIELINDPAMFFVDTVQAQGKIQRRIPVPQKFWNQFSIGSMVKVEFMRKEKKA
;
A
#
# COMPACT_ATOMS: atom_id res chain seq x y z
N MET A 1 -1.20 12.53 4.84
CA MET A 1 -0.30 11.69 5.67
C MET A 1 0.25 10.59 4.79
N TYR A 2 1.56 10.31 4.84
CA TYR A 2 2.16 9.23 4.05
C TYR A 2 3.24 8.51 4.84
N TYR A 3 3.61 7.32 4.38
CA TYR A 3 4.83 6.65 4.79
C TYR A 3 5.58 6.12 3.58
N VAL A 4 6.86 5.88 3.75
CA VAL A 4 7.72 5.29 2.72
C VAL A 4 8.04 3.86 3.13
N ASP A 5 7.98 2.96 2.17
CA ASP A 5 8.36 1.57 2.35
C ASP A 5 9.30 1.12 1.23
N ARG A 6 10.15 0.15 1.51
CA ARG A 6 11.07 -0.44 0.54
C ARG A 6 10.49 -1.77 0.06
N VAL A 7 10.41 -1.95 -1.25
CA VAL A 7 10.01 -3.24 -1.83
C VAL A 7 11.09 -4.28 -1.51
N GLN A 8 10.82 -5.15 -0.54
CA GLN A 8 11.79 -6.17 -0.09
C GLN A 8 11.76 -7.45 -0.92
N ALA A 9 10.61 -7.78 -1.52
CA ALA A 9 10.43 -9.01 -2.27
C ALA A 9 9.46 -8.82 -3.42
N GLN A 10 9.74 -9.54 -4.51
CA GLN A 10 8.84 -9.73 -5.65
C GLN A 10 8.57 -11.23 -5.81
N GLY A 11 7.38 -11.59 -6.27
CA GLY A 11 7.06 -12.97 -6.61
C GLY A 11 5.57 -13.21 -6.76
N ALA A 12 5.20 -14.36 -7.34
CA ALA A 12 3.80 -14.72 -7.60
C ALA A 12 2.93 -14.86 -6.34
N LYS A 13 3.58 -15.05 -5.18
CA LYS A 13 2.93 -15.16 -3.86
C LYS A 13 2.78 -13.80 -3.17
N GLN A 14 3.49 -12.76 -3.62
CA GLN A 14 3.41 -11.44 -3.03
C GLN A 14 2.25 -10.66 -3.67
N ARG A 15 1.22 -10.36 -2.88
CA ARG A 15 -0.02 -9.72 -3.36
C ARG A 15 -0.49 -8.58 -2.47
N LYS A 16 0.40 -8.06 -1.63
CA LYS A 16 0.05 -7.07 -0.61
C LYS A 16 1.27 -6.28 -0.12
N ILE A 17 1.01 -5.06 0.33
CA ILE A 17 1.95 -4.25 1.12
C ILE A 17 1.45 -4.24 2.57
N PRO A 18 2.28 -4.61 3.57
CA PRO A 18 1.89 -4.52 4.96
C PRO A 18 1.81 -3.06 5.42
N VAL A 19 0.79 -2.72 6.20
CA VAL A 19 0.69 -1.39 6.83
C VAL A 19 1.29 -1.48 8.24
N PRO A 20 2.37 -0.72 8.53
CA PRO A 20 2.99 -0.75 9.86
C PRO A 20 2.02 -0.33 10.97
N LYS A 21 2.11 -0.99 12.13
CA LYS A 21 1.18 -0.77 13.26
C LYS A 21 1.06 0.70 13.69
N LYS A 22 2.17 1.44 13.67
CA LYS A 22 2.19 2.88 14.01
C LYS A 22 1.28 3.74 13.13
N PHE A 23 0.99 3.29 11.91
CA PHE A 23 0.15 4.01 10.95
C PHE A 23 -1.31 3.54 10.96
N TRP A 24 -1.69 2.55 11.77
CA TRP A 24 -3.07 2.03 11.76
C TRP A 24 -4.12 3.06 12.15
N ARG A 25 -3.77 4.07 12.96
CA ARG A 25 -4.75 5.11 13.32
C ARG A 25 -5.20 5.88 12.08
N ASP A 26 -4.23 6.30 11.26
CA ASP A 26 -4.46 7.12 10.07
C ASP A 26 -4.93 6.26 8.89
N PHE A 27 -4.33 5.08 8.73
CA PHE A 27 -4.66 4.10 7.70
C PHE A 27 -5.69 3.11 8.23
N SER A 28 -6.89 3.63 8.51
CA SER A 28 -8.04 2.84 8.96
C SER A 28 -8.52 1.84 7.90
N LEU A 29 -9.27 0.81 8.29
CA LEU A 29 -9.88 -0.12 7.34
C LEU A 29 -10.79 0.64 6.35
N ASP A 30 -10.87 0.14 5.13
CA ASP A 30 -11.63 0.71 4.00
C ASP A 30 -11.13 2.11 3.57
N CYS A 31 -9.96 2.55 4.06
CA CYS A 31 -9.35 3.79 3.62
C CYS A 31 -8.70 3.61 2.24
N PHE A 32 -8.92 4.58 1.34
CA PHE A 32 -8.19 4.65 0.08
C PHE A 32 -6.77 5.16 0.29
N VAL A 33 -5.84 4.47 -0.36
CA VAL A 33 -4.43 4.80 -0.36
C VAL A 33 -3.91 4.85 -1.78
N LYS A 34 -3.03 5.81 -2.05
CA LYS A 34 -2.23 5.89 -3.27
C LYS A 34 -0.84 5.32 -2.98
N ILE A 35 -0.38 4.41 -3.83
CA ILE A 35 0.97 3.85 -3.78
C ILE A 35 1.69 4.31 -5.04
N GLU A 36 2.77 5.05 -4.90
CA GLU A 36 3.55 5.61 -6.02
C GLU A 36 5.04 5.33 -5.85
N LEU A 37 5.78 5.20 -6.96
CA LEU A 37 7.24 5.20 -6.92
C LEU A 37 7.73 6.60 -6.56
N ILE A 38 8.71 6.70 -5.66
CA ILE A 38 9.31 8.00 -5.32
C ILE A 38 9.99 8.62 -6.54
N ASN A 39 10.65 7.81 -7.36
CA ASN A 39 11.42 8.27 -8.51
C ASN A 39 10.53 8.46 -9.76
N ASP A 40 9.31 7.94 -9.76
CA ASP A 40 8.35 8.10 -10.86
C ASP A 40 6.91 8.18 -10.32
N PRO A 41 6.46 9.36 -9.88
CA PRO A 41 5.13 9.54 -9.31
C PRO A 41 3.98 9.36 -10.31
N ALA A 42 4.28 9.32 -11.63
CA ALA A 42 3.27 9.08 -12.66
C ALA A 42 2.80 7.62 -12.65
N MET A 43 3.65 6.70 -12.20
CA MET A 43 3.28 5.30 -11.96
C MET A 43 2.74 5.12 -10.54
N PHE A 44 1.41 5.06 -10.43
CA PHE A 44 0.73 4.87 -9.17
C PHE A 44 -0.40 3.85 -9.21
N PHE A 45 -0.75 3.35 -8.04
CA PHE A 45 -1.86 2.44 -7.81
C PHE A 45 -2.72 2.99 -6.67
N VAL A 46 -4.02 2.77 -6.77
CA VAL A 46 -4.96 3.12 -5.70
C VAL A 46 -5.67 1.86 -5.27
N ASP A 47 -5.67 1.60 -3.96
CA ASP A 47 -6.42 0.49 -3.37
C ASP A 47 -6.84 0.86 -1.94
N THR A 48 -7.45 -0.08 -1.24
CA THR A 48 -8.03 0.09 0.09
C THR A 48 -7.25 -0.68 1.15
N VAL A 49 -7.20 -0.14 2.37
CA VAL A 49 -6.60 -0.84 3.50
C VAL A 49 -7.56 -1.94 3.98
N GLN A 50 -7.08 -3.17 3.97
CA GLN A 50 -7.79 -4.36 4.40
C GLN A 50 -7.20 -4.95 5.68
N ALA A 51 -8.04 -5.67 6.43
CA ALA A 51 -7.60 -6.49 7.54
C ALA A 51 -7.01 -7.83 7.04
N GLN A 52 -5.99 -8.32 7.73
CA GLN A 52 -5.53 -9.70 7.65
C GLN A 52 -5.68 -10.33 9.03
N GLY A 53 -6.88 -10.89 9.26
CA GLY A 53 -7.32 -11.25 10.59
C GLY A 53 -7.30 -10.03 11.54
N LYS A 54 -7.02 -10.27 12.82
CA LYS A 54 -6.93 -9.22 13.84
C LYS A 54 -5.51 -8.65 14.02
N ILE A 55 -4.52 -9.21 13.33
CA ILE A 55 -3.09 -9.07 13.65
C ILE A 55 -2.38 -8.07 12.73
N GLN A 56 -2.85 -7.92 11.50
CA GLN A 56 -2.18 -7.10 10.50
C GLN A 56 -3.18 -6.34 9.61
N ARG A 57 -2.79 -5.15 9.18
CA ARG A 57 -3.44 -4.43 8.08
C ARG A 57 -2.54 -4.49 6.85
N ARG A 58 -3.18 -4.56 5.69
CA ARG A 58 -2.50 -4.71 4.41
C ARG A 58 -3.21 -3.90 3.35
N ILE A 59 -2.47 -3.54 2.31
CA ILE A 59 -3.02 -2.99 1.08
C ILE A 59 -2.84 -4.10 0.04
N PRO A 60 -3.92 -4.67 -0.50
CA PRO A 60 -3.78 -5.62 -1.60
C PRO A 60 -3.19 -4.87 -2.80
N VAL A 61 -2.35 -5.55 -3.56
CA VAL A 61 -1.79 -5.01 -4.79
C VAL A 61 -1.75 -6.10 -5.86
N PRO A 62 -2.14 -5.78 -7.11
CA PRO A 62 -2.18 -6.76 -8.18
C PRO A 62 -0.77 -7.19 -8.60
N GLN A 63 -0.62 -8.35 -9.22
CA GLN A 63 0.71 -8.85 -9.63
C GLN A 63 1.44 -7.86 -10.56
N LYS A 64 0.71 -7.15 -11.43
CA LYS A 64 1.25 -6.12 -12.32
C LYS A 64 1.96 -4.98 -11.59
N PHE A 65 1.58 -4.68 -10.35
CA PHE A 65 2.28 -3.71 -9.50
C PHE A 65 3.72 -4.16 -9.29
N TRP A 66 3.94 -5.40 -8.86
CA TRP A 66 5.29 -5.90 -8.58
C TRP A 66 6.16 -5.99 -9.82
N ASN A 67 5.56 -6.21 -11.00
CA ASN A 67 6.32 -6.22 -12.26
C ASN A 67 6.83 -4.82 -12.64
N GLN A 68 6.16 -3.75 -12.18
CA GLN A 68 6.56 -2.36 -12.45
C GLN A 68 7.51 -1.78 -11.40
N PHE A 69 7.58 -2.37 -10.20
CA PHE A 69 8.30 -1.82 -9.05
C PHE A 69 9.41 -2.78 -8.63
N SER A 70 10.66 -2.54 -9.05
CA SER A 70 11.83 -3.40 -8.79
C SER A 70 12.11 -3.63 -7.29
N ILE A 71 12.70 -4.78 -6.93
CA ILE A 71 13.20 -5.00 -5.56
C ILE A 71 14.17 -3.86 -5.20
N GLY A 72 13.97 -3.30 -4.01
CA GLY A 72 14.72 -2.16 -3.52
C GLY A 72 14.13 -0.80 -3.88
N SER A 73 13.13 -0.75 -4.76
CA SER A 73 12.36 0.47 -5.03
C SER A 73 11.72 1.01 -3.76
N MET A 74 11.70 2.34 -3.66
CA MET A 74 11.04 3.04 -2.57
C MET A 74 9.65 3.48 -3.04
N VAL A 75 8.63 3.08 -2.29
CA VAL A 75 7.24 3.43 -2.55
C VAL A 75 6.73 4.38 -1.49
N LYS A 76 6.03 5.42 -1.93
CA LYS A 76 5.29 6.31 -1.04
C LYS A 76 3.84 5.81 -0.99
N VAL A 77 3.38 5.51 0.22
CA VAL A 77 2.00 5.12 0.50
C VAL A 77 1.30 6.30 1.16
N GLU A 78 0.43 6.95 0.41
CA GLU A 78 -0.27 8.17 0.80
C GLU A 78 -1.74 7.91 1.08
N PHE A 79 -2.21 8.39 2.23
CA PHE A 79 -3.63 8.40 2.56
C PHE A 79 -4.35 9.41 1.64
N MET A 80 -5.42 8.98 0.97
CA MET A 80 -6.24 9.86 0.13
C MET A 80 -7.47 10.35 0.89
N ARG A 81 -8.37 9.42 1.25
CA ARG A 81 -9.59 9.72 2.00
C ARG A 81 -10.23 8.42 2.49
N LYS A 82 -11.09 8.55 3.49
CA LYS A 82 -12.02 7.50 3.89
C LYS A 82 -13.35 7.76 3.18
N GLU A 83 -13.93 6.77 2.51
CA GLU A 83 -15.34 6.90 2.15
C GLU A 83 -16.15 6.95 3.45
N LYS A 84 -16.96 8.00 3.61
CA LYS A 84 -18.13 7.90 4.48
C LYS A 84 -19.03 6.89 3.78
N LYS A 85 -19.10 5.65 4.28
CA LYS A 85 -20.26 4.81 3.96
C LYS A 85 -21.49 5.60 4.39
N ALA A 86 -22.30 5.98 3.41
CA ALA A 86 -23.61 6.59 3.60
C ALA A 86 -24.56 5.59 4.26
#